data_AF-A0A328UBM4-F1
#
_entry.id   AF-A0A328UBM4-F1
#
_cell.length_a   1.000
_cell.length_b   1.000
_cell.length_c   1.000
_cell.angle_alpha   90.00
_cell.angle_beta   90.00
_cell.angle_gamma   90.00
#
_symmetry.space_group_name_H-M   'P 1'
#
loop_
_entity.id
_entity.type
_entity.pdbx_description
1 polymer ?
#
loop_
_entity_poly.entity_id
_entity_poly.type
_entity_poly.pdbx_seq_one_letter_code
_entity_poly.pdbx_strand_id
1 'polypeptide(L)'
;MERAESNSFEKKIWDAACVLRGNMDASEYKSVVLGLIFLKYISDRFDEKYRALVAEGDGFEEDIDEYASEGIFFVPASARWSVISAA
;
A
#
# COMPACT_ATOMS: atom_id res chain seq x y z
N MET A 1 9.88 31.41 -8.21
CA MET A 1 10.29 30.50 -9.31
C MET A 1 10.64 29.18 -8.64
N GLU A 2 9.68 28.28 -8.49
CA GLU A 2 9.87 27.03 -7.74
C GLU A 2 8.85 25.99 -8.22
N ARG A 3 9.16 25.28 -9.32
CA ARG A 3 8.34 24.18 -9.88
C ARG A 3 9.22 23.14 -10.59
N ALA A 4 10.28 22.67 -9.93
CA ALA A 4 11.25 21.74 -10.54
C ALA A 4 11.55 20.45 -9.76
N GLU A 5 11.02 20.24 -8.55
CA GLU A 5 11.29 19.02 -7.75
C GLU A 5 10.24 17.91 -7.85
N SER A 6 8.95 18.27 -7.92
CA SER A 6 7.95 17.50 -8.69
C SER A 6 8.48 17.32 -10.12
N ASN A 7 7.90 16.61 -11.07
CA ASN A 7 8.59 16.20 -12.31
C ASN A 7 9.79 15.27 -12.09
N SER A 8 10.76 15.52 -11.20
CA SER A 8 11.94 14.65 -11.04
C SER A 8 11.58 13.33 -10.37
N PHE A 9 10.80 13.38 -9.28
CA PHE A 9 10.34 12.18 -8.58
C PHE A 9 9.30 11.39 -9.40
N GLU A 10 8.31 12.09 -9.96
CA GLU A 10 7.29 11.51 -10.84
C GLU A 10 7.93 10.87 -12.06
N LYS A 11 8.96 11.49 -12.64
CA LYS A 11 9.73 10.89 -13.74
C LYS A 11 10.46 9.63 -13.31
N LYS A 12 11.09 9.59 -12.13
CA LYS A 12 11.73 8.36 -11.63
C LYS A 12 10.72 7.23 -11.43
N ILE A 13 9.54 7.54 -10.87
CA ILE A 13 8.44 6.57 -10.72
C ILE A 13 7.95 6.10 -12.09
N TRP A 14 7.77 7.03 -13.03
CA TRP A 14 7.36 6.74 -14.39
C TRP A 14 8.37 5.86 -15.14
N ASP A 15 9.66 6.17 -15.03
CA ASP A 15 10.74 5.42 -15.67
C ASP A 15 10.83 4.00 -15.08
N ALA A 16 10.74 3.86 -13.75
CA ALA A 16 10.68 2.56 -13.08
C ALA A 16 9.45 1.75 -13.51
N ALA A 17 8.29 2.40 -13.61
CA ALA A 17 7.06 1.79 -14.11
C ALA A 17 7.20 1.33 -15.57
N CYS A 18 7.83 2.14 -16.44
CA CYS A 18 8.09 1.76 -17.83
C CYS A 18 8.98 0.52 -17.94
N VAL A 19 9.99 0.40 -17.09
CA VAL A 19 10.85 -0.80 -17.03
C VAL A 19 10.05 -2.03 -16.59
N LEU A 20 9.23 -1.90 -15.54
CA LEU A 20 8.43 -3.00 -15.00
C LEU A 20 7.29 -3.44 -15.93
N ARG A 21 6.74 -2.51 -16.74
CA ARG A 21 5.71 -2.83 -17.74
C ARG A 21 6.22 -3.81 -18.79
N GLY A 22 7.49 -3.71 -19.19
CA GLY A 22 8.05 -4.52 -20.26
C GLY A 22 7.19 -4.48 -21.52
N ASN A 23 6.79 -5.67 -22.02
CA ASN A 23 5.95 -5.84 -23.21
C ASN A 23 4.45 -5.97 -22.89
N MET A 24 4.02 -5.76 -21.64
CA MET A 24 2.61 -5.86 -21.24
C MET A 24 1.80 -4.70 -21.84
N ASP A 25 0.56 -4.99 -22.25
CA ASP A 25 -0.34 -3.93 -22.70
C ASP A 25 -0.61 -2.92 -21.56
N ALA A 26 -0.77 -1.66 -21.93
CA ALA A 26 -0.99 -0.59 -20.97
C ALA A 26 -2.26 -0.80 -20.12
N SER A 27 -3.30 -1.44 -20.68
CA SER A 27 -4.54 -1.74 -19.97
C SER A 27 -4.35 -2.78 -18.85
N GLU A 28 -3.58 -3.84 -19.13
CA GLU A 28 -3.25 -4.89 -18.17
C GLU A 28 -2.31 -4.34 -17.08
N TYR A 29 -1.28 -3.60 -17.49
CA TYR A 29 -0.31 -3.00 -16.57
C TYR A 29 -0.97 -2.03 -15.58
N LYS A 30 -1.90 -1.19 -16.05
CA LYS A 30 -2.67 -0.27 -15.20
C LYS A 30 -3.39 -1.02 -14.08
N SER A 31 -4.04 -2.13 -14.42
CA SER A 31 -4.85 -2.90 -13.47
C SER A 31 -3.98 -3.54 -12.38
N VAL A 32 -2.82 -4.08 -12.77
CA VAL A 32 -1.85 -4.68 -11.83
C VAL A 32 -1.23 -3.63 -10.92
N VAL A 33 -0.72 -2.54 -11.48
CA VAL A 33 -0.05 -1.48 -10.70
C VAL A 33 -1.03 -0.80 -9.75
N LEU A 34 -2.24 -0.47 -10.21
CA LEU A 34 -3.25 0.14 -9.34
C LEU A 34 -3.64 -0.80 -8.20
N GLY A 35 -3.74 -2.11 -8.47
CA GLY A 35 -3.97 -3.13 -7.45
C GLY A 35 -2.86 -3.18 -6.40
N LEU A 36 -1.59 -3.13 -6.81
CA LEU A 36 -0.45 -3.13 -5.89
C LEU A 36 -0.37 -1.85 -5.06
N ILE A 37 -0.62 -0.68 -5.66
CA ILE A 37 -0.68 0.60 -4.95
C ILE A 37 -1.81 0.57 -3.91
N PHE A 38 -2.98 0.07 -4.31
CA PHE A 38 -4.12 -0.07 -3.41
C PHE A 38 -3.81 -1.02 -2.25
N LEU A 39 -3.23 -2.19 -2.52
CA LEU A 39 -2.82 -3.16 -1.50
C LEU A 39 -1.81 -2.56 -0.52
N LYS A 40 -0.82 -1.83 -1.03
CA LYS A 40 0.16 -1.12 -0.20
C LYS A 40 -0.55 -0.09 0.70
N TYR A 41 -1.43 0.71 0.13
CA TYR A 41 -2.17 1.73 0.88
C TYR A 41 -2.99 1.14 2.04
N ILE A 42 -3.81 0.11 1.77
CA ILE A 42 -4.62 -0.52 2.83
C ILE A 42 -3.74 -1.21 3.88
N SER A 43 -2.61 -1.80 3.46
CA SER A 43 -1.67 -2.43 4.38
C SER A 43 -0.98 -1.42 5.29
N ASP A 44 -0.55 -0.28 4.75
CA ASP A 44 0.11 0.77 5.53
C ASP A 44 -0.88 1.37 6.56
N ARG A 45 -2.14 1.61 6.16
CA ARG A 45 -3.21 2.09 7.08
C ARG A 45 -3.57 1.08 8.17
N PHE A 46 -3.63 -0.21 7.80
CA PHE A 46 -3.85 -1.28 8.76
C PHE A 46 -2.68 -1.38 9.76
N ASP A 47 -1.43 -1.35 9.29
CA ASP A 47 -0.24 -1.47 10.14
C ASP A 47 -0.11 -0.30 11.13
N GLU A 48 -0.49 0.93 10.73
CA GLU A 48 -0.58 2.09 11.63
C GLU A 48 -1.54 1.83 12.80
N LYS A 49 -2.78 1.41 12.52
CA LYS A 49 -3.78 1.12 13.55
C LYS A 49 -3.41 -0.10 14.38
N TYR A 50 -2.90 -1.16 13.75
CA TYR A 50 -2.41 -2.36 14.43
C TYR A 50 -1.35 -2.02 15.49
N ARG A 51 -0.35 -1.21 15.14
CA ARG A 51 0.69 -0.76 16.08
C ARG A 51 0.14 0.09 17.21
N ALA A 52 -0.88 0.90 16.96
CA ALA A 52 -1.55 1.68 18.00
C ALA A 52 -2.26 0.76 19.01
N LEU A 53 -3.06 -0.20 18.52
CA LEU A 53 -3.77 -1.18 19.36
C LEU A 53 -2.81 -2.07 20.17
N VAL A 54 -1.70 -2.51 19.56
CA VAL A 54 -0.64 -3.25 20.27
C VAL A 54 0.00 -2.41 21.37
N ALA A 55 0.17 -1.10 21.16
CA ALA A 55 0.74 -0.20 22.16
C ALA A 55 -0.24 0.11 23.31
N GLU A 56 -1.54 0.10 23.04
CA GLU A 56 -2.60 0.19 24.05
C GLU A 56 -2.60 -1.05 24.95
N GLY A 57 -2.39 -2.24 24.36
CA GLY A 57 -2.18 -3.48 25.10
C GLY A 57 -3.46 -4.17 25.58
N ASP A 58 -4.62 -3.74 25.09
CA ASP A 58 -5.93 -4.28 25.45
C ASP A 58 -6.29 -5.58 24.69
N GLY A 59 -5.46 -6.01 23.74
CA GLY A 59 -5.62 -7.27 23.00
C GLY A 59 -6.59 -7.20 21.82
N PHE A 60 -6.92 -5.99 21.35
CA PHE A 60 -7.85 -5.76 20.24
C PHE A 60 -7.16 -5.63 18.87
N GLU A 61 -5.86 -5.85 18.77
CA GLU A 61 -5.11 -5.68 17.51
C GLU A 61 -5.56 -6.61 16.38
N GLU A 62 -6.25 -7.71 16.69
CA GLU A 62 -6.86 -8.61 15.70
C GLU A 62 -8.40 -8.52 15.66
N ASP A 63 -9.00 -7.53 16.34
CA ASP A 63 -10.45 -7.26 16.30
C ASP A 63 -10.81 -6.42 15.07
N ILE A 64 -11.69 -6.94 14.21
CA ILE A 64 -12.09 -6.31 12.95
C ILE A 64 -12.87 -5.01 13.19
N ASP A 65 -13.64 -4.93 14.28
CA ASP A 65 -14.53 -3.81 14.54
C ASP A 65 -13.75 -2.52 14.84
N GLU A 66 -12.57 -2.63 15.46
CA GLU A 66 -11.64 -1.52 15.69
C GLU A 66 -11.16 -0.86 14.39
N TYR A 67 -11.04 -1.62 13.31
CA TYR A 67 -10.65 -1.10 12.00
C TYR A 67 -11.85 -0.57 11.22
N ALA A 68 -12.96 -1.31 11.24
CA ALA A 68 -14.16 -0.97 10.49
C ALA A 68 -14.76 0.37 10.95
N SER A 69 -14.70 0.67 12.25
CA SER A 69 -15.18 1.94 12.83
C SER A 69 -14.47 3.18 12.26
N GLU A 70 -13.23 3.03 11.80
CA GLU A 70 -12.41 4.08 11.20
C GLU A 70 -12.33 3.99 9.66
N GLY A 71 -13.09 3.09 9.04
CA GLY A 71 -13.04 2.85 7.61
C GLY A 71 -11.70 2.23 7.14
N ILE A 72 -10.99 1.55 8.04
CA ILE A 72 -9.74 0.83 7.73
C ILE A 72 -10.11 -0.60 7.35
N PHE A 73 -9.55 -1.09 6.24
CA PHE A 73 -9.69 -2.48 5.87
C PHE A 73 -8.85 -3.36 6.78
N PHE A 74 -9.46 -4.41 7.34
CA PHE A 74 -8.71 -5.46 8.02
C PHE A 74 -7.85 -6.22 7.00
N VAL A 75 -6.54 -6.34 7.26
CA VAL A 75 -5.60 -7.03 6.38
C VAL A 75 -5.11 -8.32 7.05
N PRO A 76 -5.51 -9.51 6.55
CA PRO A 76 -5.05 -10.79 7.08
C PRO A 76 -3.53 -10.90 7.05
N ALA A 77 -2.95 -11.64 8.00
CA ALA A 77 -1.50 -11.80 8.14
C ALA A 77 -0.78 -12.20 6.82
N SER A 78 -1.37 -13.09 6.02
CA SER A 78 -0.81 -13.53 4.74
C SER A 78 -0.83 -12.48 3.63
N ALA A 79 -1.63 -11.42 3.78
CA ALA A 79 -1.83 -10.37 2.78
C ALA A 79 -1.17 -9.04 3.19
N ARG A 80 -0.53 -8.96 4.36
CA ARG A 80 0.17 -7.76 4.81
C ARG A 80 1.32 -7.43 3.86
N TRP A 81 1.53 -6.16 3.56
CA TRP A 81 2.59 -5.71 2.63
C TRP A 81 3.98 -6.24 2.99
N SER A 82 4.31 -6.37 4.28
CA SER A 82 5.58 -6.95 4.74
C SER A 82 5.80 -8.39 4.28
N VAL A 83 4.72 -9.17 4.09
CA VAL A 83 4.77 -10.54 3.56
C VAL A 83 4.86 -10.51 2.04
N ILE A 84 4.02 -9.71 1.38
CA ILE A 84 3.94 -9.66 -0.09
C ILE A 84 5.19 -9.06 -0.73
N SER A 85 5.79 -8.04 -0.11
CA SER A 85 7.00 -7.39 -0.64
C SER A 85 8.30 -8.16 -0.35
N ALA A 86 8.24 -9.17 0.52
CA ALA A 86 9.36 -10.06 0.83
C ALA A 86 9.38 -11.35 -0.01
N ALA A 87 8.30 -11.62 -0.75
CA ALA A 87 8.17 -12.74 -1.69
C ALA A 87 8.81 -12.41 -3.04
#